data_AF-A0A1Q5A365-F1
#
_entry.id   AF-A0A1Q5A365-F1
#
_cell.length_a   1.000
_cell.length_b   1.000
_cell.length_c   1.000
_cell.angle_alpha   90.00
_cell.angle_beta   90.00
_cell.angle_gamma   90.00
#
_symmetry.space_group_name_H-M   'P 1'
#
loop_
_entity.id
_entity.type
_entity.pdbx_description
1 polymer ?
#
loop_
_entity_poly.entity_id
_entity_poly.type
_entity_poly.pdbx_seq_one_letter_code
_entity_poly.pdbx_strand_id
1 'polypeptide(L)'
;MRRLSPGCTAVLCEPGSADGREMTEEQHQEAAAKLARVWSTIGFDPFQHGVHFLDCHLQRPLDLLAERQQELTALCRCWNTQRGPRWGAGI
;
A
#
# COMPACT_ATOMS: atom_id res chain seq x y z
N MET A 1 -4.88 -7.04 -15.21
CA MET A 1 -4.52 -7.13 -13.77
C MET A 1 -5.62 -6.43 -12.97
N ARG A 2 -6.44 -7.17 -12.20
CA ARG A 2 -7.49 -6.57 -11.36
C ARG A 2 -6.85 -6.02 -10.08
N ARG A 3 -7.15 -4.76 -9.74
CA ARG A 3 -6.77 -4.20 -8.43
C ARG A 3 -7.68 -4.80 -7.36
N LEU A 4 -7.09 -5.14 -6.21
CA LEU A 4 -7.86 -5.52 -5.03
C LEU A 4 -8.72 -4.33 -4.57
N SER A 5 -9.88 -4.64 -4.00
CA SER A 5 -10.76 -3.60 -3.45
C SER A 5 -10.04 -2.81 -2.35
N PRO A 6 -10.31 -1.50 -2.20
CA PRO A 6 -9.80 -0.72 -1.07
C PRO A 6 -10.20 -1.38 0.26
N GLY A 7 -9.25 -1.56 1.19
CA GLY A 7 -9.51 -2.29 2.45
C GLY A 7 -9.02 -3.74 2.48
N CYS A 8 -8.50 -4.27 1.36
CA CYS A 8 -8.07 -5.66 1.28
C CYS A 8 -6.57 -5.83 1.54
N THR A 9 -6.21 -6.67 2.51
CA THR A 9 -4.84 -7.19 2.63
C THR A 9 -4.66 -8.37 1.69
N ALA A 10 -3.56 -8.41 0.95
CA ALA A 10 -3.20 -9.59 0.17
C ALA A 10 -2.24 -10.45 0.98
N VAL A 11 -2.48 -11.77 1.00
CA VAL A 11 -1.63 -12.75 1.68
C VAL A 11 -1.18 -13.77 0.66
N LEU A 12 0.10 -14.13 0.73
CA LEU A 12 0.70 -15.13 -0.13
C LEU A 12 1.47 -16.12 0.74
N CYS A 13 1.27 -17.41 0.50
CA CYS A 13 1.99 -18.48 1.17
C CYS A 13 3.02 -19.08 0.21
N GLU A 14 4.16 -19.49 0.75
CA GLU A 14 5.16 -20.22 -0.02
C GLU A 14 4.53 -21.42 -0.74
N PRO A 15 4.74 -21.54 -2.07
CA PRO A 15 4.14 -22.62 -2.84
C PRO A 15 4.83 -23.95 -2.52
N GLY A 16 4.01 -24.99 -2.38
CA GLY A 16 4.49 -26.36 -2.42
C GLY A 16 4.86 -26.79 -3.85
N SER A 17 5.44 -27.99 -3.97
CA SER A 17 5.76 -28.59 -5.27
C SER A 17 4.50 -28.73 -6.14
N ALA A 18 4.52 -28.11 -7.32
CA ALA A 18 3.36 -28.05 -8.21
C ALA A 18 3.13 -29.34 -9.01
N ASP A 19 4.17 -30.16 -9.20
CA ASP A 19 4.16 -31.39 -9.99
C ASP A 19 4.25 -32.66 -9.13
N GLY A 20 4.10 -32.51 -7.81
CA GLY A 20 4.13 -33.62 -6.85
C GLY A 20 5.50 -34.28 -6.70
N ARG A 21 6.56 -33.65 -7.24
CA ARG A 21 7.93 -34.12 -7.01
C ARG A 21 8.36 -33.75 -5.61
N GLU A 22 8.90 -34.73 -4.90
CA GLU A 22 9.62 -34.51 -3.65
C GLU A 22 10.84 -33.64 -3.96
N MET A 23 10.92 -32.49 -3.28
CA MET A 23 12.12 -31.65 -3.28
C MET A 23 12.81 -31.85 -1.93
N THR A 24 14.14 -31.75 -1.94
CA THR A 24 14.87 -31.74 -0.66
C THR A 24 14.58 -30.44 0.08
N GLU A 25 14.81 -30.45 1.40
CA GLU A 25 14.64 -29.25 2.23
C GLU A 25 15.52 -28.09 1.72
N GLU A 26 16.75 -28.37 1.26
CA GLU A 26 17.62 -27.31 0.73
C GLU A 26 17.04 -26.70 -0.56
N GLN A 27 16.45 -27.53 -1.43
CA GLN A 27 15.80 -27.06 -2.66
C GLN A 27 14.56 -26.22 -2.35
N HIS A 28 13.79 -26.62 -1.34
CA HIS A 28 12.65 -25.84 -0.86
C HIS A 28 13.09 -24.47 -0.34
N GLN A 29 14.13 -24.42 0.50
CA GLN A 29 14.66 -23.17 1.04
C GLN A 29 15.23 -22.26 -0.06
N GLU A 30 15.92 -22.82 -1.05
CA GLU A 30 16.42 -22.03 -2.17
C GLU A 30 15.28 -21.45 -3.02
N ALA A 31 14.23 -22.23 -3.28
CA ALA A 31 13.06 -21.78 -4.01
C ALA A 31 12.29 -20.70 -3.23
N ALA A 32 12.08 -20.89 -1.93
CA ALA A 32 11.49 -19.93 -1.02
C ALA A 32 12.25 -18.60 -1.04
N ALA A 33 13.59 -18.63 -0.92
CA ALA A 33 14.42 -17.43 -0.96
C ALA A 33 14.32 -16.68 -2.32
N LYS A 34 14.28 -17.41 -3.44
CA LYS A 34 14.09 -16.82 -4.78
C LYS A 34 12.72 -16.13 -4.88
N LEU A 35 11.66 -16.79 -4.41
CA LEU A 35 10.30 -16.26 -4.46
C LEU A 35 10.12 -15.07 -3.52
N ALA A 36 10.64 -15.13 -2.29
CA ALA A 36 10.64 -14.03 -1.34
C ALA A 36 11.26 -12.76 -1.94
N ARG A 37 12.36 -12.90 -2.68
CA ARG A 37 12.99 -11.78 -3.37
C ARG A 37 12.10 -11.19 -4.47
N VAL A 38 11.38 -12.02 -5.23
CA VAL A 38 10.41 -11.55 -6.24
C VAL A 38 9.26 -10.81 -5.56
N TRP A 39 8.66 -11.37 -4.52
CA TRP A 39 7.53 -10.78 -3.81
C TRP A 39 7.88 -9.43 -3.16
N SER A 40 9.10 -9.29 -2.64
CA SER A 40 9.59 -8.02 -2.12
C SER A 40 9.61 -6.91 -3.18
N THR A 41 9.91 -7.22 -4.45
CA THR A 41 9.85 -6.22 -5.54
C THR A 41 8.42 -5.75 -5.85
N ILE A 42 7.42 -6.56 -5.49
CA ILE A 42 5.98 -6.24 -5.63
C ILE A 42 5.46 -5.49 -4.38
N GLY A 43 6.25 -5.45 -3.31
CA GLY A 43 5.91 -4.78 -2.04
C GLY A 43 5.32 -5.70 -0.97
N PHE A 44 5.44 -7.01 -1.13
CA PHE A 44 5.11 -7.95 -0.05
C PHE A 44 6.24 -8.02 0.97
N ASP A 45 5.89 -7.92 2.24
CA ASP A 45 6.80 -8.08 3.37
C ASP A 45 6.70 -9.49 3.97
N PRO A 46 7.81 -10.09 4.41
CA PRO A 46 7.80 -11.38 5.12
C PRO A 46 7.13 -11.23 6.50
N PHE A 47 6.34 -12.24 6.89
CA PHE A 47 5.72 -12.29 8.21
C PHE A 47 6.23 -13.47 9.05
N GLN A 48 5.75 -14.70 8.80
CA GLN A 48 6.23 -15.92 9.48
C GLN A 48 5.88 -17.17 8.68
N HIS A 49 6.69 -18.24 8.82
CA HIS A 49 6.43 -19.56 8.23
C HIS A 49 6.10 -19.53 6.73
N GLY A 50 6.87 -18.77 5.94
CA GLY A 50 6.65 -18.65 4.50
C GLY A 50 5.41 -17.85 4.10
N VAL A 51 4.79 -17.11 5.04
CA VAL A 51 3.68 -16.21 4.75
C VAL A 51 4.20 -14.79 4.53
N HIS A 52 3.71 -14.16 3.45
CA HIS A 52 4.02 -12.80 3.04
C HIS A 52 2.75 -11.96 2.98
N PHE A 53 2.85 -10.70 3.40
CA PHE A 53 1.73 -9.75 3.43
C PHE A 53 2.00 -8.56 2.54
N LEU A 54 0.97 -8.14 1.80
CA LEU A 54 0.94 -6.85 1.15
C LEU A 54 -0.18 -6.03 1.77
N ASP A 55 0.20 -4.97 2.49
CA ASP A 55 -0.74 -3.96 2.94
C ASP A 55 -0.96 -2.93 1.82
N CYS A 56 -2.10 -3.05 1.13
CA CYS A 56 -2.45 -2.13 0.06
C CYS A 56 -2.75 -0.70 0.55
N HIS A 57 -2.94 -0.49 1.86
CA HIS A 57 -3.09 0.84 2.44
C HIS A 57 -1.76 1.60 2.47
N LEU A 58 -0.65 0.88 2.70
CA LEU A 58 0.70 1.44 2.76
C LEU A 58 1.32 1.69 1.38
N GLN A 59 0.70 1.24 0.29
CA GLN A 59 1.07 1.62 -1.08
C GLN A 59 0.50 2.98 -1.51
N ARG A 60 -0.38 3.57 -0.70
CA ARG A 60 -1.08 4.83 -0.97
C ARG A 60 -0.68 6.06 -0.12
N PRO A 61 0.39 6.14 0.71
CA PRO A 61 0.48 7.19 1.72
C PRO A 61 0.90 8.54 1.13
N LEU A 62 1.79 8.54 0.14
CA LEU A 62 2.33 9.77 -0.45
C LEU A 62 1.29 10.49 -1.31
N ASP A 63 0.57 9.74 -2.14
CA ASP A 63 -0.48 10.31 -3.00
C ASP A 63 -1.70 10.74 -2.17
N LEU A 64 -2.08 9.98 -1.14
CA LEU A 64 -3.16 10.39 -0.23
C LEU A 64 -2.82 11.66 0.54
N LEU A 65 -1.59 11.81 1.05
CA LEU A 65 -1.20 13.01 1.78
C LEU A 65 -1.27 14.25 0.86
N ALA A 66 -0.78 14.14 -0.37
CA ALA A 66 -0.84 15.20 -1.36
C ALA A 66 -2.30 15.57 -1.72
N GLU A 67 -3.16 14.57 -1.96
CA GLU A 67 -4.59 14.78 -2.21
C GLU A 67 -5.29 15.48 -1.04
N ARG A 68 -5.06 15.03 0.21
CA ARG A 68 -5.67 15.64 1.39
C ARG A 68 -5.17 17.07 1.63
N GLN A 69 -3.89 17.36 1.37
CA GLN A 69 -3.36 18.71 1.45
C GLN A 69 -4.00 19.64 0.41
N GLN A 70 -4.25 19.14 -0.80
CA GLN A 70 -4.95 19.91 -1.83
C GLN A 70 -6.41 20.20 -1.45
N GLU A 71 -7.14 19.19 -0.95
CA GLU A 71 -8.52 19.34 -0.45
C GLU A 71 -8.59 20.40 0.67
N LEU A 72 -7.70 20.30 1.67
CA LEU A 72 -7.65 21.24 2.78
C LEU A 72 -7.32 22.66 2.30
N THR A 73 -6.37 22.80 1.38
CA THR A 73 -5.99 24.10 0.81
C THR A 73 -7.17 24.73 0.06
N ALA A 74 -7.93 23.94 -0.69
CA ALA A 74 -9.13 24.41 -1.38
C ALA A 74 -10.21 24.89 -0.41
N LEU A 75 -10.46 24.13 0.67
CA LEU A 75 -11.41 24.51 1.72
C LEU A 75 -11.00 25.81 2.40
N CYS A 76 -9.72 25.97 2.76
CA CYS A 76 -9.19 27.20 3.34
C CYS A 76 -9.37 28.41 2.41
N ARG A 77 -9.13 28.25 1.10
CA ARG A 77 -9.36 29.31 0.11
C ARG A 77 -10.83 29.69 0.03
N CYS A 78 -11.73 28.70 -0.10
CA CYS A 78 -13.17 28.94 -0.14
C CYS A 78 -13.66 29.66 1.12
N TRP A 79 -13.21 29.24 2.29
CA TRP A 79 -13.53 29.87 3.57
C TRP A 79 -13.07 31.33 3.64
N ASN A 80 -11.85 31.61 3.19
CA ASN A 80 -11.29 32.96 3.17
C ASN A 80 -12.01 33.87 2.16
N THR A 81 -12.39 33.35 1.00
CA THR A 81 -13.15 34.11 -0.02
C THR A 81 -14.57 34.43 0.45
N GLN A 82 -15.22 33.51 1.17
CA GLN A 82 -16.55 33.75 1.75
C GLN A 82 -16.51 34.75 2.91
N ARG A 83 -15.37 34.89 3.60
CA ARG A 83 -15.13 35.86 4.67
C ARG A 83 -14.45 37.14 4.20
N GLY A 84 -14.75 37.61 2.98
CA GLY A 84 -14.20 38.86 2.41
C GLY A 84 -14.02 39.99 3.44
N PRO A 85 -12.99 40.85 3.26
CA PRO A 85 -12.36 41.63 4.33
C PRO A 85 -13.40 42.37 5.18
N ARG A 86 -13.66 41.85 6.39
CA ARG A 86 -14.45 42.54 7.40
C ARG A 86 -13.62 43.58 8.14
N TRP A 87 -12.98 44.49 7.41
CA TRP A 87 -12.34 45.72 7.91
C TRP A 87 -12.28 46.71 6.73
N GLY A 88 -12.96 47.86 6.69
CA GLY A 88 -13.88 48.50 7.60
C GLY A 88 -14.74 49.54 6.85
N ALA A 89 -16.00 49.67 7.25
CA ALA A 89 -16.83 50.82 6.96
C ALA A 89 -17.11 51.50 8.31
N GLY A 90 -16.60 52.72 8.47
CA GLY A 90 -16.89 53.56 9.63
C GLY A 90 -15.65 54.17 10.25
N ILE A 91 -15.14 55.25 9.64
CA ILE A 91 -15.04 56.60 10.26
C ILE A 91 -15.34 57.61 9.16
#